data_AF-A0A2J7ZYQ5-F1
#
_entry.id   AF-A0A2J7ZYQ5-F1
#
_cell.length_a   1.000
_cell.length_b   1.000
_cell.length_c   1.000
_cell.angle_alpha   90.00
_cell.angle_beta   90.00
_cell.angle_gamma   90.00
#
_symmetry.space_group_name_H-M   'P 1'
#
loop_
_entity.id
_entity.type
_entity.pdbx_description
1 polymer ?
#
loop_
_entity_poly.entity_id
_entity_poly.type
_entity_poly.pdbx_seq_one_letter_code
_entity_poly.pdbx_strand_id
1 'polypeptide(L)'
;MQQGQQQMQQQMQQGQQQMQQQMQQVQQALQALQQIQQQPGQLVSVHAIAARAGNASKAANEPLEKVPRTTPGLGHGQVPANAPATAVELWQLNYQQAGDVLGAYGLLRTGNVDVRRQRIAAHLGVTGGVP
;
A
#
# COMPACT_ATOMS: atom_id res chain seq x y z
N MET A 1 -13.16 -65.36 -0.02
CA MET A 1 -12.33 -64.14 0.02
C MET A 1 -12.74 -63.05 -1.00
N GLN A 2 -13.71 -63.25 -1.90
CA GLN A 2 -14.12 -62.22 -2.89
C GLN A 2 -15.00 -61.08 -2.32
N GLN A 3 -15.68 -61.27 -1.19
CA GLN A 3 -16.61 -60.27 -0.63
C GLN A 3 -15.90 -59.00 -0.12
N GLY A 4 -14.66 -59.10 0.37
CA GLY A 4 -13.90 -57.94 0.83
C GLY A 4 -13.48 -57.00 -0.30
N GLN A 5 -13.32 -57.50 -1.53
CA GLN A 5 -12.86 -56.72 -2.67
C GLN A 5 -13.94 -55.79 -3.23
N GLN A 6 -15.22 -56.21 -3.18
CA GLN A 6 -16.35 -55.36 -3.57
C GLN A 6 -16.59 -54.23 -2.57
N GLN A 7 -16.42 -54.48 -1.28
CA GLN A 7 -16.61 -53.45 -0.25
C GLN A 7 -15.56 -52.34 -0.35
N MET A 8 -14.32 -52.71 -0.68
CA MET A 8 -13.23 -51.75 -0.89
C MET A 8 -13.46 -50.87 -2.14
N GLN A 9 -14.07 -51.42 -3.18
CA GLN A 9 -14.36 -50.68 -4.41
C GLN A 9 -15.44 -49.60 -4.20
N GLN A 10 -16.46 -49.89 -3.36
CA GLN A 10 -17.45 -48.88 -2.95
C GLN A 10 -16.83 -47.78 -2.07
N GLN A 11 -15.95 -48.15 -1.14
CA GLN A 11 -15.29 -47.18 -0.26
C GLN A 11 -14.38 -46.23 -1.07
N MET A 12 -13.72 -46.74 -2.10
CA MET A 12 -12.88 -45.94 -2.99
C MET A 12 -13.70 -44.94 -3.82
N GLN A 13 -14.87 -45.36 -4.32
CA GLN A 13 -15.76 -44.48 -5.10
C GLN A 13 -16.30 -43.31 -4.25
N GLN A 14 -16.63 -43.60 -2.99
CA GLN A 14 -17.08 -42.58 -2.03
C GLN A 14 -15.94 -41.63 -1.64
N GLY A 15 -14.73 -42.16 -1.44
CA GLY A 15 -13.53 -41.35 -1.18
C GLY A 15 -13.19 -40.43 -2.37
N GLN A 16 -13.42 -40.89 -3.61
CA GLN A 16 -13.15 -40.10 -4.80
C GLN A 16 -14.11 -38.89 -4.92
N GLN A 17 -15.38 -39.05 -4.58
CA GLN A 17 -16.34 -37.93 -4.53
C GLN A 17 -16.00 -36.92 -3.43
N GLN A 18 -15.60 -37.41 -2.25
CA GLN A 18 -15.22 -36.56 -1.13
C GLN A 18 -13.96 -35.73 -1.45
N MET A 19 -13.00 -36.35 -2.15
CA MET A 19 -11.79 -35.67 -2.63
C MET A 19 -12.11 -34.59 -3.66
N GLN A 20 -13.07 -34.82 -4.56
CA GLN A 20 -13.48 -33.83 -5.56
C GLN A 20 -14.10 -32.58 -4.92
N GLN A 21 -14.94 -32.75 -3.90
CA GLN A 21 -15.49 -31.63 -3.12
C GLN A 21 -14.41 -30.87 -2.35
N GLN A 22 -13.47 -31.59 -1.73
CA GLN A 22 -12.37 -30.98 -1.00
C GLN A 22 -11.48 -30.15 -1.95
N MET A 23 -11.23 -30.64 -3.16
CA MET A 23 -10.41 -29.94 -4.15
C MET A 23 -11.09 -28.64 -4.65
N GLN A 24 -12.41 -28.62 -4.82
CA GLN A 24 -13.16 -27.40 -5.14
C GLN A 24 -13.08 -26.35 -4.03
N GLN A 25 -13.23 -26.76 -2.77
CA GLN A 25 -13.07 -25.82 -1.64
C GLN A 25 -11.66 -25.25 -1.56
N VAL A 26 -10.63 -26.07 -1.79
CA VAL A 26 -9.24 -25.61 -1.82
C VAL A 26 -9.01 -24.60 -2.95
N GLN A 27 -9.58 -24.84 -4.13
CA GLN A 27 -9.47 -23.91 -5.26
C GLN A 27 -10.09 -22.54 -4.95
N GLN A 28 -11.29 -22.52 -4.34
CA GLN A 28 -11.92 -21.28 -3.89
C GLN A 28 -11.12 -20.57 -2.79
N ALA A 29 -10.59 -21.33 -1.84
CA ALA A 29 -9.76 -20.77 -0.77
C ALA A 29 -8.48 -20.12 -1.31
N LEU A 30 -7.83 -20.74 -2.30
CA LEU A 30 -6.64 -20.18 -2.94
C LEU A 30 -6.94 -18.87 -3.68
N GLN A 31 -8.08 -18.80 -4.36
CA GLN A 31 -8.52 -17.61 -5.08
C GLN A 31 -8.85 -16.46 -4.11
N ALA A 32 -9.52 -16.76 -3.00
CA ALA A 32 -9.81 -15.80 -1.94
C ALA A 32 -8.51 -15.28 -1.28
N LEU A 33 -7.53 -16.15 -1.05
CA LEU A 33 -6.22 -15.78 -0.52
C LEU A 33 -5.47 -14.81 -1.45
N GLN A 34 -5.53 -15.01 -2.76
CA GLN A 34 -4.94 -14.07 -3.73
C GLN A 34 -5.65 -12.71 -3.72
N GLN A 35 -6.97 -12.67 -3.58
CA GLN A 35 -7.70 -11.39 -3.46
C GLN A 35 -7.39 -10.66 -2.16
N ILE A 36 -7.32 -11.37 -1.03
CA ILE A 36 -6.98 -10.78 0.27
C ILE A 36 -5.57 -10.19 0.26
N GLN A 37 -4.62 -10.79 -0.46
CA GLN A 37 -3.27 -10.20 -0.60
C GLN A 37 -3.25 -8.87 -1.38
N GLN A 38 -4.22 -8.61 -2.26
CA GLN A 38 -4.27 -7.37 -3.05
C GLN A 38 -5.05 -6.23 -2.39
N GLN A 39 -6.03 -6.55 -1.54
CA GLN A 39 -6.86 -5.56 -0.84
C GLN A 39 -6.09 -4.54 0.03
N PRO A 40 -5.08 -4.90 0.84
CA PRO A 40 -4.40 -3.93 1.69
C PRO A 40 -3.63 -2.87 0.88
N GLY A 41 -3.08 -3.21 -0.28
CA GLY A 41 -2.41 -2.25 -1.16
C GLY A 41 -3.37 -1.25 -1.80
N GLN A 42 -4.61 -1.67 -2.08
CA GLN A 42 -5.65 -0.79 -2.63
C GLN A 42 -6.09 0.26 -1.59
N LEU A 43 -6.29 -0.14 -0.33
CA LEU A 43 -6.72 0.78 0.73
C LEU A 43 -5.67 1.86 1.02
N VAL A 44 -4.38 1.49 1.06
CA VAL A 44 -3.28 2.45 1.23
C VAL A 44 -3.26 3.49 0.09
N SER A 45 -3.48 3.03 -1.15
CA SER A 45 -3.51 3.90 -2.32
C SER A 45 -4.68 4.88 -2.28
N VAL A 46 -5.87 4.41 -1.89
CA VAL A 46 -7.06 5.27 -1.73
C VAL A 46 -6.85 6.31 -0.63
N HIS A 47 -6.30 5.91 0.52
CA HIS A 47 -6.01 6.83 1.62
C HIS A 47 -5.00 7.91 1.19
N ALA A 48 -3.93 7.53 0.48
CA ALA A 48 -2.95 8.48 -0.03
C ALA A 48 -3.56 9.48 -1.03
N ILE A 49 -4.45 9.03 -1.90
CA ILE A 49 -5.15 9.92 -2.86
C ILE A 49 -6.03 10.91 -2.11
N ALA A 50 -6.83 10.45 -1.15
CA ALA A 50 -7.70 11.31 -0.35
C ALA A 50 -6.90 12.35 0.44
N ALA A 51 -5.81 11.94 1.10
CA ALA A 51 -4.93 12.84 1.83
C ALA A 51 -4.30 13.92 0.93
N ARG A 52 -3.81 13.53 -0.27
CA ARG A 52 -3.28 14.49 -1.26
C ARG A 52 -4.34 15.48 -1.73
N ALA A 53 -5.55 15.01 -2.01
CA ALA A 53 -6.65 15.87 -2.44
C ALA A 53 -7.02 16.89 -1.35
N GLY A 54 -7.07 16.46 -0.09
CA GLY A 54 -7.29 17.36 1.04
C GLY A 54 -6.18 18.39 1.21
N ASN A 55 -4.92 18.00 1.01
CA ASN A 55 -3.79 18.91 1.10
C ASN A 55 -3.78 19.99 0.01
N ALA A 56 -4.35 19.71 -1.17
CA ALA A 56 -4.36 20.65 -2.28
C ALA A 56 -5.21 21.90 -2.02
N SER A 57 -6.14 21.84 -1.05
CA SER A 57 -6.99 22.97 -0.65
C SER A 57 -6.57 23.63 0.67
N LYS A 58 -5.55 23.11 1.36
CA LYS A 58 -5.12 23.63 2.66
C LYS A 58 -4.29 24.90 2.51
N ALA A 59 -4.46 25.83 3.44
CA ALA A 59 -3.59 27.00 3.54
C ALA A 59 -2.18 26.60 4.02
N ALA A 60 -1.19 27.45 3.76
CA ALA A 60 0.22 27.08 3.95
C ALA A 60 0.60 26.70 5.39
N ASN A 61 -0.07 27.29 6.39
CA ASN A 61 0.14 27.06 7.82
C ASN A 61 -0.79 25.99 8.41
N GLU A 62 -1.72 25.46 7.62
CA GLU A 62 -2.63 24.43 8.11
C GLU A 62 -1.93 23.07 8.19
N PRO A 63 -2.28 22.23 9.18
CA PRO A 63 -1.76 20.88 9.27
C PRO A 63 -2.13 20.05 8.04
N LEU A 64 -1.13 19.47 7.37
CA LEU A 64 -1.31 18.57 6.25
C LEU A 64 -1.89 17.22 6.72
N GLU A 65 -2.80 16.67 5.92
CA GLU A 65 -3.22 15.28 6.02
C GLU A 65 -2.01 14.36 5.82
N LYS A 66 -2.00 13.25 6.57
CA LYS A 66 -0.88 12.31 6.58
C LYS A 66 -0.94 11.41 5.34
N VAL A 67 -0.02 11.60 4.41
CA VAL A 67 0.09 10.77 3.21
C VAL A 67 0.98 9.56 3.52
N PRO A 68 0.48 8.31 3.43
CA PRO A 68 1.29 7.13 3.66
C PRO A 68 2.18 6.84 2.46
N ARG A 69 3.25 6.10 2.70
CA ARG A 69 4.08 5.53 1.64
C ARG A 69 3.29 4.48 0.86
N THR A 70 3.19 4.69 -0.44
CA THR A 70 2.48 3.80 -1.37
C THR A 70 3.40 2.79 -2.05
N THR A 71 4.71 3.04 -2.08
CA THR A 71 5.71 2.11 -2.62
C THR A 71 5.74 0.81 -1.80
N PRO A 72 5.59 -0.37 -2.42
CA PRO A 72 5.69 -1.66 -1.73
C PRO A 72 7.03 -1.85 -0.98
N GLY A 73 7.01 -2.68 0.06
CA GLY A 73 8.18 -2.99 0.89
C GLY A 73 8.08 -2.45 2.32
N LEU A 74 9.21 -2.39 3.02
CA LEU A 74 9.27 -1.96 4.42
C LEU A 74 8.71 -0.53 4.58
N GLY A 75 7.70 -0.38 5.44
CA GLY A 75 7.03 0.90 5.69
C GLY A 75 5.90 1.25 4.71
N HIS A 76 5.48 0.33 3.84
CA HIS A 76 4.26 0.50 3.04
C HIS A 76 3.05 0.75 3.96
N GLY A 77 2.21 1.74 3.61
CA GLY A 77 1.07 2.16 4.42
C GLY A 77 1.41 3.03 5.62
N GLN A 78 2.69 3.23 5.94
CA GLN A 78 3.13 4.09 7.04
C GLN A 78 3.46 5.49 6.55
N VAL A 79 3.29 6.46 7.43
CA VAL A 79 3.67 7.85 7.19
C VAL A 79 5.07 8.06 7.77
N PRO A 80 6.05 8.53 6.98
CA PRO A 80 7.37 8.87 7.50
C PRO A 80 7.33 9.83 8.69
N ALA A 81 8.12 9.55 9.72
CA ALA A 81 8.19 10.38 10.92
C ALA A 81 8.72 11.81 10.64
N ASN A 82 9.52 11.97 9.58
CA ASN A 82 10.06 13.24 9.13
C ASN A 82 9.19 13.94 8.07
N ALA A 83 7.97 13.46 7.80
CA ALA A 83 7.06 14.14 6.88
C ALA A 83 6.71 15.54 7.42
N PRO A 84 6.79 16.60 6.59
CA PRO A 84 6.48 17.95 7.02
C PRO A 84 5.02 18.04 7.50
N ALA A 85 4.79 18.76 8.59
CA ALA A 85 3.47 18.94 9.18
C ALA A 85 2.66 20.03 8.45
N THR A 86 3.30 21.00 7.83
CA THR A 86 2.67 22.11 7.09
C THR A 86 3.39 22.37 5.77
N ALA A 87 2.77 23.12 4.85
CA ALA A 87 3.45 23.53 3.63
C ALA A 87 4.63 24.47 3.93
N VAL A 88 4.52 25.35 4.94
CA VAL A 88 5.64 26.21 5.35
C VAL A 88 6.86 25.39 5.77
N GLU A 89 6.67 24.35 6.58
CA GLU A 89 7.77 23.48 7.00
C GLU A 89 8.43 22.77 5.80
N LEU A 90 7.62 22.28 4.86
CA LEU A 90 8.10 21.65 3.62
C LEU A 90 9.05 22.59 2.87
N TRP A 91 8.67 23.85 2.72
CA TRP A 91 9.46 24.81 1.96
C TRP A 91 10.67 25.37 2.72
N GLN A 92 10.74 25.16 4.04
CA GLN A 92 11.91 25.48 4.85
C GLN A 92 12.95 24.35 4.89
N LEU A 93 12.62 23.13 4.45
CA LEU A 93 13.54 21.98 4.48
C LEU A 93 14.85 22.30 3.75
N ASN A 94 15.99 22.09 4.39
CA ASN A 94 17.29 22.20 3.72
C ASN A 94 17.54 21.00 2.78
N TYR A 95 18.65 21.04 2.04
CA TYR A 95 18.99 19.99 1.05
C TYR A 95 19.02 18.58 1.64
N GLN A 96 19.61 18.41 2.84
CA GLN A 96 19.71 17.12 3.51
C GLN A 96 18.32 16.64 3.98
N GLN A 97 17.57 17.50 4.69
CA GLN A 97 16.23 17.18 5.19
C GLN A 97 15.28 16.80 4.05
N ALA A 98 15.28 17.56 2.95
CA ALA A 98 14.48 17.23 1.77
C ALA A 98 14.90 15.88 1.15
N GLY A 99 16.20 15.58 1.14
CA GLY A 99 16.72 14.28 0.71
C GLY A 99 16.24 13.13 1.60
N ASP A 100 16.21 13.34 2.91
CA ASP A 100 15.78 12.34 3.89
C ASP A 100 14.27 12.07 3.80
N VAL A 101 13.45 13.12 3.59
CA VAL A 101 12.01 12.98 3.37
C VAL A 101 11.72 12.19 2.10
N LEU A 102 12.36 12.57 0.98
CA LEU A 102 12.23 11.82 -0.28
C LEU A 102 12.67 10.37 -0.11
N GLY A 103 13.77 10.13 0.59
CA GLY A 103 14.26 8.81 0.93
C GLY A 103 13.26 7.96 1.69
N ALA A 104 12.62 8.53 2.71
CA ALA A 104 11.65 7.83 3.53
C ALA A 104 10.38 7.44 2.74
N TYR A 105 9.95 8.27 1.79
CA TYR A 105 8.87 7.96 0.85
C TYR A 105 9.30 7.02 -0.31
N GLY A 106 10.58 6.70 -0.44
CA GLY A 106 11.12 5.89 -1.54
C GLY A 106 11.17 6.64 -2.88
N LEU A 107 11.26 7.97 -2.84
CA LEU A 107 11.33 8.85 -4.01
C LEU A 107 12.79 9.17 -4.38
N LEU A 108 13.00 9.54 -5.64
CA LEU A 108 14.31 9.96 -6.13
C LEU A 108 14.80 11.23 -5.43
N ARG A 109 16.06 11.21 -4.99
CA ARG A 109 16.73 12.33 -4.28
C ARG A 109 17.55 13.22 -5.21
N THR A 110 17.37 13.15 -6.52
CA THR A 110 18.18 13.91 -7.49
C THR A 110 17.78 15.38 -7.54
N GLY A 111 18.71 16.25 -7.95
CA GLY A 111 18.46 17.69 -8.12
C GLY A 111 18.80 18.53 -6.88
N ASN A 112 18.71 19.85 -7.05
CA ASN A 112 18.94 20.83 -5.98
C ASN A 112 17.77 20.83 -4.96
N VAL A 113 17.91 21.64 -3.90
CA VAL A 113 16.93 21.67 -2.80
C VAL A 113 15.51 22.04 -3.27
N ASP A 114 15.38 22.97 -4.21
CA ASP A 114 14.05 23.40 -4.70
C ASP A 114 13.37 22.31 -5.52
N VAL A 115 14.10 21.62 -6.40
CA VAL A 115 13.59 20.45 -7.12
C VAL A 115 13.13 19.35 -6.16
N ARG A 116 13.87 19.14 -5.06
CA ARG A 116 13.48 18.16 -4.03
C ARG A 116 12.21 18.59 -3.30
N ARG A 117 12.12 19.85 -2.87
CA ARG A 117 10.93 20.40 -2.21
C ARG A 117 9.70 20.32 -3.11
N GLN A 118 9.82 20.70 -4.39
CA GLN A 118 8.74 20.56 -5.38
C GLN A 118 8.28 19.11 -5.53
N ARG A 119 9.22 18.15 -5.53
CA ARG A 119 8.89 16.72 -5.61
C ARG A 119 8.15 16.25 -4.35
N ILE A 120 8.54 16.72 -3.16
CA ILE A 120 7.80 16.44 -1.92
C ILE A 120 6.41 17.06 -2.00
N ALA A 121 6.30 18.32 -2.43
CA ALA A 121 5.02 19.04 -2.55
C ALA A 121 4.06 18.29 -3.49
N ALA A 122 4.53 17.92 -4.67
CA ALA A 122 3.77 17.12 -5.62
C ALA A 122 3.35 15.76 -5.03
N HIS A 123 4.23 15.10 -4.28
CA HIS A 123 3.89 13.83 -3.62
C HIS A 123 2.84 13.98 -2.53
N LEU A 124 2.88 15.08 -1.76
CA LEU A 124 1.95 15.36 -0.67
C LEU A 124 0.66 16.04 -1.12
N GLY A 125 0.56 16.45 -2.39
CA GLY A 125 -0.59 17.17 -2.92
C GLY A 125 -0.59 18.66 -2.55
N VAL A 126 0.55 19.24 -2.20
CA VAL A 126 0.68 20.67 -1.88
C VAL A 126 0.85 21.47 -3.17
N THR A 127 -0.13 22.32 -3.49
CA THR A 127 -0.19 23.13 -4.72
C THR A 127 0.25 24.58 -4.53
N GLY A 128 0.32 25.06 -3.27
CA GLY A 128 0.84 26.37 -2.92
C GLY A 128 2.37 26.37 -2.81
N GLY A 129 3.04 26.99 -3.77
CA GLY A 129 4.39 27.51 -3.55
C GLY A 129 4.32 28.64 -2.50
N VAL A 130 5.35 28.77 -1.65
CA VAL A 130 5.43 29.90 -0.69
C VAL A 130 5.29 31.24 -1.43
N PRO A 131 4.70 32.29 -0.80
CA PRO A 131 4.73 33.67 -1.28
C PRO A 131 6.08 34.16 -1.79
#